data_AF-A0A2P4QK87-F1
#
_entry.id   AF-A0A2P4QK87-F1
#
_cell.length_a   1.000
_cell.length_b   1.000
_cell.length_c   1.000
_cell.angle_alpha   90.00
_cell.angle_beta   90.00
_cell.angle_gamma   90.00
#
_symmetry.space_group_name_H-M   'P 1'
#
loop_
_entity.id
_entity.type
_entity.pdbx_description
1 polymer ?
#
loop_
_entity_poly.entity_id
_entity_poly.type
_entity_poly.pdbx_seq_one_letter_code
_entity_poly.pdbx_strand_id
1 'polypeptide(L)'
;MIKKDNEVYIRTIHANKWERISYGNYEHKNISVYDYYTIYTIDSRNHLIKASYDLMSSTYNWNCECNKKYYQISCPLEMGDEDNFNSIWIIDSKNYICKNSFNKYIAISESPFKQIKVLNDQYIIGIDINNNLWKYRDGDWVLVKSNVKSATLNYLGEIYFIDNDNLVFRIKK
;
A
#
# COMPACT_ATOMS: atom_id res chain seq x y z
N MET A 1 5.33 2.50 -10.05
CA MET A 1 5.71 1.08 -10.22
C MET A 1 7.14 0.90 -9.74
N ILE A 2 7.47 -0.23 -9.11
CA ILE A 2 8.85 -0.61 -8.83
C ILE A 2 9.28 -1.65 -9.88
N LYS A 3 10.45 -1.48 -10.49
CA LYS A 3 11.01 -2.45 -11.46
C LYS A 3 12.04 -3.38 -10.79
N LYS A 4 12.61 -4.31 -11.56
CA LYS A 4 13.59 -5.31 -11.08
C LYS A 4 14.89 -4.70 -10.55
N ASP A 5 15.18 -3.46 -10.90
CA ASP A 5 16.29 -2.65 -10.39
C ASP A 5 15.98 -2.02 -9.01
N ASN A 6 14.83 -2.32 -8.42
CA ASN A 6 14.34 -1.76 -7.17
C ASN A 6 14.12 -0.23 -7.20
N GLU A 7 14.06 0.35 -8.40
CA GLU A 7 13.80 1.77 -8.60
C GLU A 7 12.31 2.03 -8.86
N VAL A 8 11.88 3.23 -8.50
CA VAL A 8 10.52 3.72 -8.67
C VAL A 8 10.39 4.47 -9.99
N TYR A 9 9.35 4.09 -10.73
CA TYR A 9 8.97 4.71 -11.99
C TYR A 9 7.52 5.19 -11.95
N ILE A 10 7.26 6.36 -12.52
CA ILE A 10 5.92 6.89 -12.79
C ILE A 10 5.64 6.87 -14.29
N ARG A 11 4.36 6.84 -14.66
CA ARG A 11 3.94 6.90 -16.07
C ARG A 11 3.37 8.27 -16.35
N THR A 12 3.94 8.98 -17.32
CA THR A 12 3.40 10.26 -17.75
C THR A 12 2.26 10.04 -18.76
N ILE A 13 1.13 10.70 -18.52
CA ILE A 13 -0.07 10.62 -19.38
C ILE A 13 0.20 11.12 -20.80
N HIS A 14 1.14 12.05 -20.98
CA HIS A 14 1.43 12.67 -22.27
C HIS A 14 2.37 11.86 -23.17
N ALA A 15 3.40 11.24 -22.59
CA ALA A 15 4.43 10.54 -23.38
C ALA A 15 4.25 9.01 -23.38
N ASN A 16 3.28 8.51 -22.63
CA ASN A 16 3.04 7.08 -22.41
C ASN A 16 4.32 6.30 -22.02
N LYS A 17 5.26 6.99 -21.37
CA LYS A 17 6.58 6.51 -21.01
C LYS A 17 6.69 6.34 -19.50
N TRP A 18 7.53 5.39 -19.10
CA TRP A 18 7.92 5.21 -17.71
C TRP A 18 9.18 6.01 -17.42
N GLU A 19 9.08 6.94 -16.48
CA GLU A 19 10.15 7.82 -16.05
C GLU A 19 10.61 7.40 -14.65
N ARG A 20 11.92 7.28 -14.46
CA ARG A 20 12.53 6.95 -13.18
C ARG A 20 12.49 8.18 -12.27
N ILE A 21 12.12 8.01 -11.01
CA ILE A 21 12.02 9.11 -10.03
C ILE A 21 12.81 8.88 -8.74
N SER A 22 13.34 7.67 -8.52
CA SER A 22 14.34 7.38 -7.49
C SER A 22 15.70 7.19 -8.16
N TYR A 23 16.80 7.45 -7.45
CA TYR A 23 18.15 7.42 -8.04
C TYR A 23 19.16 6.66 -7.16
N GLY A 24 18.86 5.41 -6.79
CA GLY A 24 19.82 4.51 -6.11
C GLY A 24 19.97 4.72 -4.60
N ASN A 25 19.17 5.62 -4.00
CA ASN A 25 19.25 5.90 -2.56
C ASN A 25 18.66 4.78 -1.71
N TYR A 26 17.69 4.03 -2.24
CA TYR A 26 16.99 2.97 -1.53
C TYR A 26 16.61 1.84 -2.49
N GLU A 27 16.67 0.61 -2.00
CA GLU A 27 16.21 -0.57 -2.74
C GLU A 27 14.72 -0.78 -2.47
N HIS A 28 13.84 -0.15 -3.24
CA HIS A 28 12.39 -0.21 -2.99
C HIS A 28 11.81 -1.59 -3.32
N LYS A 29 10.85 -2.08 -2.52
CA LYS A 29 10.12 -3.35 -2.76
C LYS A 29 8.60 -3.27 -2.69
N ASN A 30 8.06 -2.27 -1.99
CA ASN A 30 6.62 -2.00 -1.96
C ASN A 30 6.38 -0.51 -2.23
N ILE A 31 5.28 -0.20 -2.89
CA ILE A 31 4.91 1.17 -3.25
C ILE A 31 3.41 1.39 -3.04
N SER A 32 3.08 2.55 -2.50
CA SER A 32 1.74 3.09 -2.50
C SER A 32 1.77 4.56 -2.83
N VAL A 33 0.90 4.98 -3.74
CA VAL A 33 0.74 6.38 -4.12
C VAL A 33 -0.34 6.97 -3.23
N TYR A 34 -0.02 8.05 -2.52
CA TYR A 34 -1.01 8.77 -1.72
C TYR A 34 -1.70 9.81 -2.58
N ASP A 35 -0.91 10.66 -3.24
CA ASP A 35 -1.35 11.61 -4.24
C ASP A 35 -0.20 11.87 -5.24
N TYR A 36 -0.35 12.86 -6.10
CA TYR A 36 0.70 13.26 -7.03
C TYR A 36 1.97 13.74 -6.32
N TYR A 37 1.84 14.41 -5.18
CA TYR A 37 2.94 14.99 -4.42
C TYR A 37 3.61 14.01 -3.47
N THR A 38 2.93 12.93 -3.10
CA THR A 38 3.34 12.05 -2.01
C THR A 38 3.26 10.58 -2.41
N ILE A 39 4.41 9.92 -2.39
CA ILE A 39 4.54 8.48 -2.62
C ILE A 39 5.20 7.86 -1.41
N TYR A 40 4.68 6.72 -0.97
CA TYR A 40 5.30 5.93 0.08
C TYR A 40 5.85 4.62 -0.48
N THR A 41 7.00 4.21 0.03
CA THR A 41 7.59 2.91 -0.28
C THR A 41 8.13 2.24 0.96
N ILE A 42 8.31 0.92 0.87
CA ILE A 42 9.12 0.15 1.82
C ILE A 42 10.38 -0.31 1.09
N ASP A 43 11.56 -0.13 1.70
CA ASP A 43 12.84 -0.59 1.16
C ASP A 43 13.13 -2.08 1.49
N SER A 44 14.21 -2.64 0.95
CA SER A 44 14.65 -4.02 1.19
C SER A 44 14.93 -4.29 2.67
N ARG A 45 15.32 -3.27 3.43
CA ARG A 45 15.59 -3.28 4.86
C ARG A 45 14.35 -3.05 5.73
N ASN A 46 13.15 -3.03 5.14
CA ASN A 46 11.85 -2.79 5.81
C ASN A 46 11.69 -1.36 6.37
N HIS A 47 12.40 -0.37 5.86
CA HIS A 47 12.18 1.02 6.25
C HIS A 47 11.06 1.66 5.45
N LEU A 48 10.30 2.54 6.09
CA LEU A 48 9.34 3.40 5.43
C LEU A 48 10.07 4.59 4.79
N ILE A 49 9.92 4.76 3.48
CA ILE A 49 10.46 5.90 2.75
C ILE A 49 9.29 6.74 2.22
N LYS A 50 9.28 8.03 2.55
CA LYS A 50 8.35 9.03 2.01
C LYS A 50 9.04 9.83 0.91
N ALA A 51 8.48 9.81 -0.29
CA ALA A 51 8.84 10.67 -1.39
C ALA A 51 7.89 11.88 -1.41
N SER A 52 8.44 13.08 -1.37
CA SER A 52 7.69 14.34 -1.50
C SER A 52 8.13 15.05 -2.76
N TYR A 53 7.20 15.38 -3.65
CA TYR A 53 7.48 16.11 -4.88
C TYR A 53 7.80 17.57 -4.57
N ASP A 54 8.94 18.04 -5.06
CA ASP A 54 9.36 19.44 -5.00
C ASP A 54 9.12 20.11 -6.35
N LEU A 55 8.21 21.09 -6.35
CA LEU A 55 7.83 21.86 -7.53
C LEU A 55 8.98 22.67 -8.10
N MET A 56 9.94 23.10 -7.26
CA MET A 56 11.06 23.95 -7.70
C MET A 56 12.08 23.15 -8.50
N SER A 57 12.43 21.96 -8.02
CA SER A 57 13.36 21.06 -8.72
C SER A 57 12.69 20.13 -9.72
N SER A 58 11.35 20.03 -9.69
CA SER A 58 10.57 19.03 -10.45
C SER A 58 11.04 17.59 -10.18
N THR A 59 11.41 17.30 -8.94
CA THR A 59 11.92 15.98 -8.52
C THR A 59 11.27 15.54 -7.21
N TYR A 60 11.39 14.24 -6.89
CA TYR A 60 10.98 13.72 -5.58
C TYR A 60 12.15 13.74 -4.60
N ASN A 61 11.92 14.31 -3.42
CA ASN A 61 12.79 14.23 -2.27
C ASN A 61 12.42 13.02 -1.41
N TRP A 62 13.40 12.17 -1.07
CA TRP A 62 13.16 10.87 -0.43
C TRP A 62 13.68 10.85 1.01
N ASN A 63 12.76 10.76 1.97
CA ASN A 63 13.05 10.76 3.40
C ASN A 63 12.78 9.40 4.04
N CYS A 64 13.71 8.90 4.86
CA CYS A 64 13.58 7.62 5.55
C CYS A 64 13.08 7.76 7.00
N GLU A 65 12.04 7.02 7.37
CA GLU A 65 11.74 6.67 8.76
C GLU A 65 12.44 5.34 9.10
N CYS A 66 13.75 5.43 9.34
CA CYS A 66 14.62 4.26 9.47
C CYS A 66 14.58 3.58 10.86
N ASN A 67 13.90 4.19 11.84
CA ASN A 67 13.89 3.72 13.24
C ASN A 67 12.94 2.54 13.50
N LYS A 68 12.03 2.26 12.56
CA LYS A 68 11.02 1.21 12.67
C LYS A 68 11.02 0.36 11.41
N LYS A 69 10.44 -0.84 11.52
CA LYS A 69 10.39 -1.82 10.45
C LYS A 69 8.94 -2.10 10.05
N TYR A 70 8.71 -2.13 8.75
CA TYR A 70 7.39 -2.32 8.14
C TYR A 70 7.51 -3.27 6.95
N TYR A 71 6.53 -4.14 6.74
CA TYR A 71 6.53 -5.11 5.64
C TYR A 71 5.73 -4.64 4.44
N GLN A 72 4.72 -3.79 4.64
CA GLN A 72 3.90 -3.29 3.56
C GLN A 72 3.29 -1.92 3.89
N ILE A 73 2.95 -1.15 2.85
CA ILE A 73 2.17 0.08 2.97
C ILE A 73 1.02 0.12 1.95
N SER A 74 -0.11 0.68 2.36
CA SER A 74 -1.21 1.08 1.50
C SER A 74 -1.74 2.44 1.93
N CYS A 75 -1.82 3.33 0.96
CA CYS A 75 -2.57 4.57 1.01
C CYS A 75 -4.02 4.27 0.60
N PRO A 76 -4.99 5.07 1.05
CA PRO A 76 -6.37 4.96 0.59
C PRO A 76 -6.48 5.36 -0.88
N LEU A 77 -7.29 4.65 -1.66
CA LEU A 77 -7.58 5.00 -3.05
C LEU A 77 -8.64 6.09 -3.18
N GLU A 78 -9.54 6.16 -2.21
CA GLU A 78 -10.57 7.17 -2.09
C GLU A 78 -10.21 8.05 -0.89
N MET A 79 -9.79 9.28 -1.18
CA MET A 79 -9.70 10.29 -0.14
C MET A 79 -11.13 10.69 0.21
N GLY A 80 -11.60 10.30 1.40
CA GLY A 80 -12.81 10.89 1.97
C GLY A 80 -12.62 12.39 2.22
N ASP A 81 -13.69 13.06 2.65
CA ASP A 81 -13.71 14.48 2.96
C ASP A 81 -12.50 14.93 3.81
N GLU A 82 -12.18 16.23 3.69
CA GLU A 82 -10.99 17.00 4.06
C GLU A 82 -10.34 16.75 5.45
N ASP A 83 -10.82 15.82 6.27
CA ASP A 83 -10.30 15.53 7.61
C ASP A 83 -9.35 14.33 7.68
N ASN A 84 -9.20 13.55 6.60
CA ASN A 84 -8.39 12.32 6.59
C ASN A 84 -6.97 12.49 6.00
N PHE A 85 -6.50 13.73 5.87
CA PHE A 85 -5.14 14.01 5.41
C PHE A 85 -4.11 13.30 6.31
N ASN A 86 -3.23 12.52 5.67
CA ASN A 86 -2.06 11.83 6.23
C ASN A 86 -2.27 10.45 6.89
N SER A 87 -3.45 9.83 6.77
CA SER A 87 -3.58 8.44 7.22
C SER A 87 -2.98 7.46 6.22
N ILE A 88 -2.09 6.59 6.68
CA ILE A 88 -1.54 5.46 5.92
C ILE A 88 -1.78 4.16 6.68
N TRP A 89 -1.92 3.06 5.95
CA TRP A 89 -1.99 1.73 6.53
C TRP A 89 -0.73 0.97 6.23
N ILE A 90 -0.26 0.25 7.23
CA ILE A 90 0.98 -0.49 7.16
C ILE A 90 0.79 -1.87 7.76
N ILE A 91 1.62 -2.80 7.30
CA ILE A 91 1.87 -4.04 8.04
C ILE A 91 3.16 -3.80 8.83
N ASP A 92 3.07 -3.83 10.15
CA ASP A 92 4.21 -3.61 11.03
C ASP A 92 5.16 -4.80 11.09
N SER A 93 6.23 -4.69 11.87
CA SER A 93 7.24 -5.75 12.04
C SER A 93 6.71 -7.03 12.71
N LYS A 94 5.53 -6.95 13.35
CA LYS A 94 4.82 -8.08 13.96
C LYS A 94 3.73 -8.65 13.05
N ASN A 95 3.66 -8.18 11.81
CA ASN A 95 2.65 -8.52 10.81
C ASN A 95 1.23 -8.04 11.13
N TYR A 96 1.03 -7.10 12.06
CA TYR A 96 -0.29 -6.53 12.29
C TYR A 96 -0.56 -5.36 11.35
N ILE A 97 -1.81 -5.21 10.95
CA ILE A 97 -2.28 -4.05 10.21
C ILE A 97 -2.47 -2.90 11.18
N CYS A 98 -1.78 -1.80 10.93
CA CYS A 98 -1.87 -0.58 11.71
C CYS A 98 -2.27 0.60 10.82
N LYS A 99 -3.22 1.42 11.29
CA LYS A 99 -3.44 2.77 10.76
C LYS A 99 -2.45 3.71 11.46
N ASN A 100 -1.61 4.40 10.69
CA ASN A 100 -0.81 5.52 11.18
C ASN A 100 -1.54 6.82 10.83
N SER A 101 -1.99 7.55 11.85
CA SER A 101 -2.62 8.86 11.74
C SER A 101 -1.96 9.80 12.72
N PHE A 102 -1.41 10.93 12.25
CA PHE A 102 -0.69 11.91 13.08
C PHE A 102 0.40 11.28 13.98
N ASN A 103 1.19 10.34 13.44
CA ASN A 103 2.22 9.57 14.16
C ASN A 103 1.69 8.65 15.28
N LYS A 104 0.37 8.46 15.38
CA LYS A 104 -0.26 7.47 16.26
C LYS A 104 -0.54 6.19 15.47
N TYR A 105 -0.05 5.08 15.99
CA TYR A 105 -0.20 3.75 15.42
C TYR A 105 -1.34 3.03 16.12
N ILE A 106 -2.42 2.77 15.38
CA ILE A 106 -3.62 2.06 15.88
C ILE A 106 -3.68 0.73 15.16
N ALA A 107 -3.54 -0.37 15.90
CA ALA A 107 -3.74 -1.71 15.35
C ALA A 107 -5.23 -1.90 15.01
N ILE A 108 -5.51 -2.40 13.80
CA ILE A 108 -6.88 -2.65 13.32
C ILE A 108 -7.12 -4.12 12.95
N SER A 109 -6.15 -4.99 13.22
CA SER A 109 -6.26 -6.43 13.00
C SER A 109 -5.88 -7.17 14.27
N GLU A 110 -6.65 -8.17 14.66
CA GLU A 110 -6.35 -9.07 15.77
C GLU A 110 -5.40 -10.21 15.35
N SER A 111 -5.17 -10.38 14.05
CA SER A 111 -4.35 -11.46 13.47
C SER A 111 -3.28 -10.94 12.50
N PRO A 112 -2.21 -11.73 12.24
CA PRO A 112 -1.16 -11.38 11.29
C PRO A 112 -1.57 -11.39 9.81
N PHE A 113 -1.13 -10.37 9.06
CA PHE A 113 -1.31 -10.21 7.63
C PHE A 113 0.02 -10.08 6.89
N LYS A 114 0.02 -10.46 5.61
CA LYS A 114 1.16 -10.28 4.68
C LYS A 114 0.85 -9.35 3.51
N GLN A 115 -0.43 -9.03 3.29
CA GLN A 115 -0.85 -8.05 2.31
C GLN A 115 -2.04 -7.25 2.81
N ILE A 116 -2.10 -5.97 2.43
CA ILE A 116 -3.18 -5.02 2.65
C ILE A 116 -3.40 -4.17 1.40
N LYS A 117 -4.67 -3.82 1.15
CA LYS A 117 -5.08 -2.75 0.25
C LYS A 117 -6.25 -2.00 0.84
N VAL A 118 -6.18 -0.67 0.76
CA VAL A 118 -7.14 0.23 1.39
C VAL A 118 -7.86 1.01 0.31
N LEU A 119 -9.19 0.94 0.30
CA LEU A 119 -10.01 1.88 -0.44
C LEU A 119 -10.18 3.15 0.40
N ASN A 120 -10.71 2.98 1.61
CA ASN A 120 -10.93 4.02 2.61
C ASN A 120 -10.96 3.38 4.02
N ASP A 121 -11.22 4.18 5.06
CA ASP A 121 -11.24 3.76 6.47
C ASP A 121 -12.17 2.57 6.78
N GLN A 122 -13.23 2.40 6.00
CA GLN A 122 -14.27 1.38 6.22
C GLN A 122 -14.19 0.22 5.22
N TYR A 123 -13.24 0.28 4.29
CA TYR A 123 -13.12 -0.72 3.23
C TYR A 123 -11.65 -1.04 2.97
N ILE A 124 -11.20 -2.08 3.65
CA ILE A 124 -9.84 -2.61 3.57
C ILE A 124 -9.94 -4.08 3.19
N ILE A 125 -9.03 -4.56 2.36
CA ILE A 125 -8.81 -5.99 2.18
C ILE A 125 -7.42 -6.35 2.66
N GLY A 126 -7.27 -7.57 3.13
CA GLY A 126 -5.97 -8.10 3.52
C GLY A 126 -5.86 -9.58 3.22
N ILE A 127 -4.63 -10.04 3.01
CA ILE A 127 -4.32 -11.47 2.98
C ILE A 127 -3.57 -11.82 4.26
N ASP A 128 -4.12 -12.75 5.03
CA ASP A 128 -3.47 -13.24 6.23
C ASP A 128 -2.25 -14.12 5.90
N ILE A 129 -1.50 -14.51 6.92
CA ILE A 129 -0.36 -15.41 6.76
C ILE A 129 -0.73 -16.80 6.22
N ASN A 130 -2.01 -17.19 6.30
CA ASN A 130 -2.56 -18.49 5.88
C ASN A 130 -3.13 -18.49 4.45
N ASN A 131 -2.93 -17.41 3.68
CA ASN A 131 -3.50 -17.23 2.33
C ASN A 131 -5.04 -17.08 2.31
N ASN A 132 -5.64 -16.55 3.37
CA ASN A 132 -7.04 -16.16 3.34
C ASN A 132 -7.15 -14.67 3.03
N LEU A 133 -8.01 -14.35 2.08
CA LEU A 133 -8.47 -13.00 1.79
C LEU A 133 -9.59 -12.64 2.76
N TRP A 134 -9.36 -11.56 3.50
CA TRP A 134 -10.31 -10.95 4.42
C TRP A 134 -10.69 -9.56 3.93
N LYS A 135 -11.88 -9.12 4.31
CA LYS A 135 -12.39 -7.77 4.09
C LYS A 135 -12.77 -7.16 5.43
N TYR A 136 -12.21 -6.00 5.72
CA TYR A 136 -12.60 -5.18 6.86
C TYR A 136 -13.83 -4.36 6.49
N ARG A 137 -14.86 -4.42 7.33
CA ARG A 137 -16.08 -3.62 7.19
C ARG A 137 -16.73 -3.47 8.56
N ASP A 138 -17.21 -2.27 8.86
CA ASP A 138 -18.03 -1.99 10.05
C ASP A 138 -17.36 -2.39 11.38
N GLY A 139 -16.02 -2.36 11.44
CA GLY A 139 -15.26 -2.71 12.65
C GLY A 139 -14.65 -4.12 12.64
N ASP A 140 -15.09 -5.00 11.73
CA ASP A 140 -14.76 -6.42 11.75
C ASP A 140 -14.10 -6.94 10.46
N TRP A 141 -13.30 -7.99 10.58
CA TRP A 141 -12.74 -8.74 9.46
C TRP A 141 -13.62 -9.93 9.08
N VAL A 142 -14.10 -9.95 7.83
CA VAL A 142 -14.92 -11.02 7.27
C VAL A 142 -14.13 -11.82 6.24
N LEU A 143 -14.14 -13.15 6.37
CA LEU A 143 -13.50 -14.04 5.42
C LEU A 143 -14.21 -13.96 4.07
N VAL A 144 -13.46 -13.68 3.01
CA VAL A 144 -13.98 -13.63 1.64
C VAL A 144 -13.64 -14.92 0.89
N LYS A 145 -12.37 -15.36 0.97
CA LYS A 145 -11.87 -16.50 0.18
C LYS A 145 -10.58 -17.06 0.75
N SER A 146 -10.45 -18.39 0.77
CA SER A 146 -9.18 -19.08 1.07
C SER A 146 -8.36 -19.37 -0.20
N ASN A 147 -7.08 -19.69 -0.03
CA ASN A 147 -6.12 -20.01 -1.10
C ASN A 147 -5.85 -18.83 -2.05
N VAL A 148 -5.75 -17.62 -1.49
CA VAL A 148 -5.44 -16.39 -2.23
C VAL A 148 -3.97 -16.02 -2.08
N LYS A 149 -3.28 -15.87 -3.21
CA LYS A 149 -1.86 -15.50 -3.30
C LYS A 149 -1.64 -14.00 -3.23
N SER A 150 -2.48 -13.22 -3.91
CA SER A 150 -2.43 -11.76 -3.96
C SER A 150 -3.79 -11.19 -4.30
N ALA A 151 -4.13 -10.04 -3.74
CA ALA A 151 -5.38 -9.34 -3.98
C ALA A 151 -5.17 -7.83 -4.09
N THR A 152 -6.05 -7.19 -4.84
CA THR A 152 -6.15 -5.75 -4.95
C THR A 152 -7.61 -5.34 -5.11
N LEU A 153 -7.89 -4.05 -5.05
CA LEU A 153 -9.22 -3.50 -5.26
C LEU A 153 -9.13 -2.23 -6.13
N ASN A 154 -10.21 -1.87 -6.79
CA ASN A 154 -10.32 -0.62 -7.54
C ASN A 154 -11.17 0.42 -6.79
N TYR A 155 -11.30 1.61 -7.37
CA TYR A 155 -12.08 2.73 -6.81
C TYR A 155 -13.59 2.44 -6.71
N LEU A 156 -14.09 1.39 -7.36
CA LEU A 156 -15.49 0.92 -7.23
C LEU A 156 -15.66 -0.08 -6.08
N GLY A 157 -14.57 -0.44 -5.40
CA GLY A 157 -14.56 -1.47 -4.36
C GLY A 157 -14.62 -2.91 -4.88
N GLU A 158 -14.47 -3.13 -6.19
CA GLU A 158 -14.36 -4.48 -6.74
C GLU A 158 -13.02 -5.09 -6.35
N ILE A 159 -13.04 -6.36 -5.93
CA ILE A 159 -11.84 -7.09 -5.52
C ILE A 159 -11.34 -7.93 -6.68
N TYR A 160 -10.06 -7.82 -6.99
CA TYR A 160 -9.36 -8.65 -7.96
C TYR A 160 -8.33 -9.48 -7.19
N PHE A 161 -8.30 -10.79 -7.42
CA PHE A 161 -7.36 -11.65 -6.73
C PHE A 161 -6.79 -12.75 -7.63
N ILE A 162 -5.62 -13.22 -7.25
CA ILE A 162 -4.90 -14.32 -7.86
C ILE A 162 -4.88 -15.45 -6.82
N ASP A 163 -5.33 -16.64 -7.19
CA ASP A 163 -5.23 -17.82 -6.32
C ASP A 163 -3.85 -18.48 -6.38
N ASN A 164 -3.67 -19.58 -5.66
CA ASN A 164 -2.42 -20.32 -5.65
C ASN A 164 -2.11 -21.05 -6.97
N ASP A 165 -3.12 -21.29 -7.81
CA ASP A 165 -2.99 -21.86 -9.15
C ASP A 165 -2.70 -20.79 -10.22
N ASN A 166 -2.56 -19.53 -9.79
CA ASN A 166 -2.33 -18.35 -10.63
C ASN A 166 -3.51 -17.98 -11.54
N LEU A 167 -4.72 -18.40 -11.20
CA LEU A 167 -5.95 -17.95 -11.85
C LEU A 167 -6.37 -16.59 -11.32
N VAL A 168 -6.90 -15.75 -12.21
CA VAL A 168 -7.35 -14.38 -11.89
C VAL A 168 -8.85 -14.34 -11.77
N PHE A 169 -9.35 -13.79 -10.66
CA PHE A 169 -10.77 -13.67 -10.39
C PHE A 169 -11.15 -12.22 -10.05
N ARG A 170 -12.44 -11.92 -10.20
CA ARG A 170 -13.07 -10.66 -9.80
C ARG A 170 -14.30 -10.93 -8.95
N ILE A 171 -14.41 -10.23 -7.83
CA ILE A 171 -15.59 -10.17 -6.97
C ILE A 171 -16.16 -8.76 -7.09
N LYS A 172 -17.42 -8.65 -7.55
CA LYS A 172 -18.15 -7.39 -7.57
C LYS A 172 -18.71 -7.10 -6.17
N LYS A 173 -18.85 -5.80 -5.85
CA LYS A 173 -19.43 -5.33 -4.59
C LYS A 173 -20.88 -5.77 -4.43
#